data_AF-A0A533VU38-F1
#
_entry.id   AF-A0A533VU38-F1
#
_cell.length_a   1.000
_cell.length_b   1.000
_cell.length_c   1.000
_cell.angle_alpha   90.00
_cell.angle_beta   90.00
_cell.angle_gamma   90.00
#
_symmetry.space_group_name_H-M   'P 1'
#
loop_
_entity.id
_entity.type
_entity.pdbx_description
1 polymer ?
#
loop_
_entity_poly.entity_id
_entity_poly.type
_entity_poly.pdbx_seq_one_letter_code
_entity_poly.pdbx_strand_id
1 'polypeptide(L)'
;MSKRVFFVSDLHGSEKCFRKFINAAKFYKADTLILGGDITGKVLVPIVEKNDGTFSLSLFGKETTATKDSLGEYQKMLRDAGQYCFIATEAQMTELTADKTKVEKIFCECMLSVLSGWVSLANERLRGMEVKCYISPGNDDRFEIDGVLKDDGPTVINPENRVVEIGDYEMITLGFANPTPWRSPRRFPMMS
;
A
#
# COMPACT_ATOMS: atom_id res chain seq x y z
N MET A 1 -4.23 31.63 8.86
CA MET A 1 -4.01 31.41 7.40
C MET A 1 -4.90 30.25 6.98
N SER A 2 -5.50 30.28 5.79
CA SER A 2 -6.31 29.14 5.30
C SER A 2 -5.41 27.91 5.12
N LYS A 3 -5.72 26.81 5.83
CA LYS A 3 -5.06 25.51 5.66
C LYS A 3 -5.78 24.73 4.56
N ARG A 4 -5.06 24.36 3.50
CA ARG A 4 -5.59 23.51 2.43
C ARG A 4 -5.24 22.05 2.71
N VAL A 5 -6.27 21.24 2.90
CA VAL A 5 -6.17 19.79 3.08
C VAL A 5 -6.49 19.09 1.77
N PHE A 6 -5.66 18.11 1.38
CA PHE A 6 -5.97 17.16 0.32
C PHE A 6 -6.16 15.78 0.94
N PHE A 7 -7.39 15.27 0.87
CA PHE A 7 -7.80 14.00 1.48
C PHE A 7 -8.12 12.96 0.41
N VAL A 8 -7.63 11.74 0.60
CA VAL A 8 -7.98 10.54 -0.18
C VAL A 8 -8.09 9.32 0.73
N SER A 9 -8.75 8.29 0.25
CA SER A 9 -8.96 7.02 0.92
C SER A 9 -8.96 5.90 -0.13
N ASP A 10 -8.85 4.65 0.33
CA ASP A 10 -9.17 3.47 -0.48
C ASP A 10 -8.25 3.30 -1.70
N LEU A 11 -6.95 3.45 -1.47
CA LEU A 11 -5.93 3.34 -2.53
C LEU A 11 -5.69 1.89 -2.97
N HIS A 12 -5.96 0.92 -2.08
CA HIS A 12 -5.82 -0.50 -2.34
C HIS A 12 -4.49 -0.87 -3.02
N GLY A 13 -3.38 -0.33 -2.52
CA GLY A 13 -2.03 -0.61 -3.03
C GLY A 13 -1.66 0.05 -4.36
N SER A 14 -2.52 0.88 -4.96
CA SER A 14 -2.24 1.50 -6.27
C SER A 14 -1.09 2.51 -6.21
N GLU A 15 0.07 2.13 -6.74
CA GLU A 15 1.25 3.00 -6.79
C GLU A 15 0.97 4.27 -7.60
N LYS A 16 0.16 4.17 -8.66
CA LYS A 16 -0.25 5.30 -9.49
C LYS A 16 -1.07 6.32 -8.70
N CYS A 17 -2.03 5.86 -7.89
CA CYS A 17 -2.83 6.74 -7.05
C CYS A 17 -1.97 7.36 -5.94
N PHE A 18 -1.08 6.59 -5.31
CA PHE A 18 -0.17 7.11 -4.30
C PHE A 18 0.76 8.22 -4.86
N ARG A 19 1.34 8.01 -6.05
CA ARG A 19 2.16 9.04 -6.73
C ARG A 19 1.37 10.33 -6.98
N LYS A 20 0.10 10.22 -7.40
CA LYS A 20 -0.77 11.39 -7.58
C LYS A 20 -1.06 12.09 -6.25
N PHE A 21 -1.35 11.33 -5.20
CA PHE A 21 -1.59 11.84 -3.85
C PHE A 21 -0.39 12.64 -3.33
N ILE A 22 0.82 12.11 -3.42
CA ILE A 22 2.02 12.84 -2.97
C ILE A 22 2.27 14.10 -3.81
N ASN A 23 2.05 14.03 -5.13
CA ASN A 23 2.20 15.20 -6.00
C ASN A 23 1.11 16.27 -5.77
N ALA A 24 -0.01 15.93 -5.14
CA ALA A 24 -1.09 16.85 -4.82
C ALA A 24 -0.61 18.02 -3.93
N ALA A 25 0.40 17.79 -3.08
CA ALA A 25 1.01 18.84 -2.25
C ALA A 25 1.45 20.04 -3.09
N LYS A 26 2.22 19.79 -4.17
CA LYS A 26 2.71 20.84 -5.06
C LYS A 26 1.61 21.34 -6.00
N PHE A 27 0.84 20.42 -6.59
CA PHE A 27 -0.14 20.76 -7.62
C PHE A 27 -1.26 21.65 -7.08
N TYR A 28 -1.84 21.27 -5.94
CA TYR A 28 -2.92 22.03 -5.30
C TYR A 28 -2.42 23.03 -4.25
N LYS A 29 -1.10 23.10 -4.00
CA LYS A 29 -0.51 23.88 -2.90
C LYS A 29 -1.20 23.51 -1.58
N ALA A 30 -1.28 22.22 -1.29
CA ALA A 30 -1.87 21.71 -0.06
C ALA A 30 -0.85 21.80 1.07
N ASP A 31 -1.29 22.26 2.23
CA ASP A 31 -0.48 22.32 3.46
C ASP A 31 -0.48 20.97 4.18
N THR A 32 -1.50 20.16 3.93
CA THR A 32 -1.70 18.87 4.58
C THR A 32 -2.23 17.85 3.58
N LEU A 33 -1.58 16.69 3.55
CA LEU A 33 -2.03 15.51 2.84
C LEU A 33 -2.57 14.49 3.85
N ILE A 34 -3.70 13.88 3.54
CA ILE A 34 -4.27 12.81 4.35
C ILE A 34 -4.65 11.64 3.43
N LEU A 35 -4.06 10.49 3.68
CA LEU A 35 -4.44 9.20 3.11
C LEU A 35 -5.03 8.35 4.23
N GLY A 36 -6.36 8.23 4.27
CA GLY A 36 -7.04 7.50 5.32
C GLY A 36 -7.59 6.17 4.82
N GLY A 37 -7.14 5.06 5.38
CA GLY A 37 -7.82 3.78 5.23
C GLY A 37 -7.54 3.00 3.94
N ASP A 38 -7.57 1.68 4.09
CA ASP A 38 -7.55 0.65 3.03
C ASP A 38 -6.44 0.87 1.99
N ILE A 39 -5.23 1.06 2.50
CA ILE A 39 -4.08 1.47 1.71
C ILE A 39 -3.36 0.29 1.05
N THR A 40 -3.60 -0.94 1.50
CA THR A 40 -2.93 -2.14 1.00
C THR A 40 -3.73 -2.84 -0.11
N GLY A 41 -2.99 -3.39 -1.09
CA GLY A 41 -3.55 -4.24 -2.14
C GLY A 41 -3.99 -5.61 -1.65
N LYS A 42 -4.86 -6.26 -2.43
CA LYS A 42 -5.54 -7.52 -2.06
C LYS A 42 -5.04 -8.74 -2.85
N VAL A 43 -4.19 -8.54 -3.86
CA VAL A 43 -3.81 -9.59 -4.82
C VAL A 43 -2.30 -9.70 -4.91
N LEU A 44 -1.79 -10.94 -4.80
CA LEU A 44 -0.41 -11.31 -5.09
C LEU A 44 -0.37 -12.09 -6.40
N VAL A 45 0.38 -11.59 -7.38
CA VAL A 45 0.55 -12.19 -8.70
C VAL A 45 1.96 -12.79 -8.79
N PRO A 46 2.10 -14.12 -8.86
CA PRO A 46 3.37 -14.74 -9.18
C PRO A 46 3.75 -14.45 -10.63
N ILE A 47 5.02 -14.14 -10.86
CA ILE A 47 5.63 -14.07 -12.18
C ILE A 47 6.61 -15.24 -12.28
N VAL A 48 6.25 -16.26 -13.06
CA VAL A 48 6.97 -17.53 -13.10
C VAL A 48 8.00 -17.52 -14.21
N GLU A 49 9.28 -17.57 -13.84
CA GLU A 49 10.39 -17.72 -14.79
C GLU A 49 10.40 -19.13 -15.39
N LYS A 50 10.56 -19.19 -16.71
CA LYS A 50 10.56 -20.41 -17.53
C LYS A 50 11.98 -20.77 -17.95
N ASN A 51 12.19 -22.04 -18.29
CA ASN A 51 13.51 -22.56 -18.67
C ASN A 51 14.07 -21.91 -19.96
N ASP A 52 13.22 -21.32 -20.79
CA ASP A 52 13.61 -20.58 -22.00
C ASP A 52 13.96 -19.10 -21.73
N GLY A 53 13.94 -18.67 -20.45
CA GLY A 53 14.22 -17.29 -20.03
C GLY A 53 13.04 -16.34 -20.17
N THR A 54 11.85 -16.83 -20.53
CA THR A 54 10.60 -16.05 -20.51
C THR A 54 9.92 -16.09 -19.14
N PHE A 55 8.92 -15.23 -18.94
CA PHE A 55 8.17 -15.11 -17.71
C PHE A 55 6.68 -15.28 -17.98
N SER A 56 5.98 -16.10 -17.21
CA SER A 56 4.52 -16.25 -17.29
C SER A 56 3.83 -15.60 -16.09
N LEU A 57 2.74 -14.87 -16.33
CA LEU A 57 1.95 -14.22 -15.30
C LEU A 57 0.47 -14.12 -15.70
N SER A 58 -0.42 -13.97 -14.72
CA SER A 58 -1.81 -13.60 -14.96
C SER A 58 -1.97 -12.09 -14.86
N LEU A 59 -2.18 -11.42 -16.00
CA LEU A 59 -2.44 -10.00 -16.07
C LEU A 59 -3.95 -9.79 -16.19
N PHE A 60 -4.59 -9.29 -15.14
CA PHE A 60 -6.04 -9.04 -15.09
C PHE A 60 -6.89 -10.26 -15.51
N GLY A 61 -6.48 -11.46 -15.06
CA GLY A 61 -7.16 -12.72 -15.36
C GLY A 61 -6.77 -13.37 -16.69
N LYS A 62 -5.88 -12.74 -17.47
CA LYS A 62 -5.38 -13.30 -18.73
C LYS A 62 -3.93 -13.75 -18.59
N GLU A 63 -3.67 -15.01 -18.94
CA GLU A 63 -2.30 -15.51 -19.06
C GLU A 63 -1.51 -14.71 -20.09
N THR A 64 -0.34 -14.25 -19.67
CA THR A 64 0.56 -13.40 -20.45
C THR A 64 1.97 -13.94 -20.32
N THR A 65 2.70 -13.94 -21.44
CA THR A 65 4.13 -14.25 -21.46
C THR A 65 4.90 -12.95 -21.68
N ALA A 66 5.87 -12.68 -20.82
CA ALA A 66 6.78 -11.55 -20.89
C ALA A 66 8.20 -12.03 -21.20
N THR A 67 8.97 -11.19 -21.88
CA THR A 67 10.42 -11.35 -22.02
C THR A 67 11.11 -10.57 -20.91
N LYS A 68 12.42 -10.76 -20.77
CA LYS A 68 13.22 -9.95 -19.84
C LYS A 68 13.07 -8.44 -20.08
N ASP A 69 12.97 -8.03 -21.34
CA ASP A 69 12.86 -6.61 -21.72
C ASP A 69 11.47 -6.02 -21.42
N SER A 70 10.39 -6.81 -21.57
CA SER A 70 9.03 -6.34 -21.28
C SER A 70 8.56 -6.57 -19.84
N LEU A 71 9.31 -7.35 -19.05
CA LEU A 71 8.95 -7.70 -17.67
C LEU A 71 8.68 -6.47 -16.79
N GLY A 72 9.52 -5.44 -16.91
CA GLY A 72 9.38 -4.21 -16.11
C GLY A 72 8.06 -3.47 -16.37
N GLU A 73 7.55 -3.51 -17.60
CA GLU A 73 6.28 -2.89 -17.98
C GLU A 73 5.11 -3.60 -17.32
N TYR A 74 5.10 -4.94 -17.35
CA TYR A 74 4.05 -5.73 -16.70
C TYR A 74 4.07 -5.59 -15.19
N GLN A 75 5.24 -5.64 -14.56
CA GLN A 75 5.37 -5.38 -13.13
C GLN A 75 4.83 -3.99 -12.77
N LYS A 76 5.11 -2.97 -13.60
CA LYS A 76 4.56 -1.63 -13.41
C LYS A 76 3.03 -1.62 -13.56
N MET A 77 2.47 -2.30 -14.55
CA MET A 77 1.00 -2.40 -14.72
C MET A 77 0.32 -3.01 -13.50
N LEU A 78 0.89 -4.08 -12.95
CA LEU A 78 0.40 -4.72 -11.73
C LEU A 78 0.45 -3.77 -10.53
N ARG A 79 1.58 -3.11 -10.29
CA ARG A 79 1.73 -2.14 -9.19
C ARG A 79 0.81 -0.93 -9.33
N ASP A 80 0.65 -0.40 -10.55
CA ASP A 80 -0.28 0.71 -10.82
C ASP A 80 -1.73 0.31 -10.51
N ALA A 81 -2.08 -0.97 -10.67
CA ALA A 81 -3.39 -1.53 -10.37
C ALA A 81 -3.55 -2.03 -8.92
N GLY A 82 -2.53 -1.83 -8.06
CA GLY A 82 -2.59 -2.26 -6.66
C GLY A 82 -2.36 -3.74 -6.41
N GLN A 83 -1.73 -4.42 -7.37
CA GLN A 83 -1.37 -5.83 -7.25
C GLN A 83 0.10 -5.97 -6.89
N TYR A 84 0.38 -6.83 -5.92
CA TYR A 84 1.75 -7.21 -5.56
C TYR A 84 2.26 -8.24 -6.55
N CYS A 85 3.55 -8.19 -6.88
CA CYS A 85 4.17 -9.17 -7.75
C CYS A 85 5.49 -9.66 -7.17
N PHE A 86 5.79 -10.94 -7.39
CA PHE A 86 7.08 -11.54 -7.03
C PHE A 86 7.52 -12.50 -8.15
N ILE A 87 8.82 -12.62 -8.35
CA ILE A 87 9.37 -13.57 -9.32
C ILE A 87 9.55 -14.92 -8.62
N ALA A 88 9.09 -15.98 -9.26
CA ALA A 88 9.17 -17.35 -8.76
C ALA A 88 9.73 -18.29 -9.83
N THR A 89 10.42 -19.34 -9.41
CA THR A 89 10.72 -20.48 -10.27
C THR A 89 9.55 -21.47 -10.30
N GLU A 90 9.52 -22.38 -11.28
CA GLU A 90 8.50 -23.44 -11.34
C GLU A 90 8.52 -24.35 -10.10
N ALA A 91 9.71 -24.61 -9.54
CA ALA A 91 9.86 -25.39 -8.31
C ALA A 91 9.25 -24.64 -7.11
N GLN A 92 9.53 -23.34 -6.97
CA GLN A 92 8.92 -22.51 -5.92
C GLN A 92 7.39 -22.46 -6.04
N MET A 93 6.85 -22.39 -7.25
CA MET A 93 5.40 -22.41 -7.46
C MET A 93 4.74 -23.72 -7.01
N THR A 94 5.43 -24.85 -7.18
CA THR A 94 4.96 -26.15 -6.68
C THR A 94 4.88 -26.14 -5.15
N GLU A 95 5.91 -25.61 -4.48
CA GLU A 95 5.90 -25.47 -3.01
C GLU A 95 4.82 -24.53 -2.51
N LEU A 96 4.63 -23.37 -3.17
CA LEU A 96 3.63 -22.37 -2.78
C LEU A 96 2.20 -22.87 -2.97
N THR A 97 1.97 -23.70 -3.97
CA THR A 97 0.67 -24.35 -4.19
C THR A 97 0.35 -25.35 -3.08
N ALA A 98 1.37 -26.01 -2.53
CA ALA A 98 1.22 -26.98 -1.45
C ALA A 98 1.10 -26.34 -0.05
N ASP A 99 1.58 -25.10 0.13
CA ASP A 99 1.67 -24.45 1.44
C ASP A 99 1.16 -23.00 1.43
N LYS A 100 -0.07 -22.83 1.92
CA LYS A 100 -0.72 -21.51 2.07
C LYS A 100 0.04 -20.57 3.01
N THR A 101 0.77 -21.10 4.01
CA THR A 101 1.49 -20.25 4.96
C THR A 101 2.67 -19.54 4.30
N LYS A 102 3.34 -20.21 3.34
CA LYS A 102 4.38 -19.58 2.52
C LYS A 102 3.82 -18.49 1.62
N VAL A 103 2.64 -18.70 1.03
CA VAL A 103 1.96 -17.66 0.22
C VAL A 103 1.64 -16.44 1.08
N GLU A 104 1.07 -16.62 2.27
CA GLU A 104 0.76 -15.53 3.18
C GLU A 104 2.00 -14.75 3.63
N LYS A 105 3.12 -15.45 3.86
CA LYS A 105 4.39 -14.83 4.19
C LYS A 105 4.89 -13.94 3.05
N ILE A 106 4.93 -14.45 1.82
CA ILE A 106 5.36 -13.68 0.64
C ILE A 106 4.42 -12.49 0.41
N PHE A 107 3.11 -12.69 0.56
CA PHE A 107 2.13 -11.62 0.47
C PHE A 107 2.47 -10.48 1.44
N CYS A 108 2.70 -10.83 2.71
CA CYS A 108 3.04 -9.86 3.75
C CYS A 108 4.35 -9.13 3.43
N GLU A 109 5.40 -9.86 3.04
CA GLU A 109 6.69 -9.27 2.65
C GLU A 109 6.56 -8.30 1.48
N CYS A 110 5.80 -8.66 0.44
CA CYS A 110 5.55 -7.78 -0.71
C CYS A 110 4.76 -6.52 -0.30
N MET A 111 3.72 -6.68 0.51
CA MET A 111 2.91 -5.58 1.04
C MET A 111 3.76 -4.58 1.82
N LEU A 112 4.58 -5.07 2.76
CA LEU A 112 5.46 -4.23 3.58
C LEU A 112 6.52 -3.53 2.73
N SER A 113 7.09 -4.23 1.74
CA SER A 113 8.06 -3.65 0.81
C SER A 113 7.47 -2.51 -0.01
N VAL A 114 6.26 -2.69 -0.56
CA VAL A 114 5.56 -1.63 -1.32
C VAL A 114 5.31 -0.41 -0.44
N LEU A 115 4.78 -0.61 0.77
CA LEU A 115 4.48 0.51 1.67
C LEU A 115 5.74 1.24 2.15
N SER A 116 6.84 0.51 2.39
CA SER A 116 8.14 1.11 2.71
C SER A 116 8.67 1.96 1.54
N GLY A 117 8.49 1.49 0.31
CA GLY A 117 8.76 2.27 -0.89
C GLY A 117 7.91 3.54 -0.99
N TRP A 118 6.64 3.48 -0.60
CA TRP A 118 5.74 4.64 -0.53
C TRP A 118 6.21 5.67 0.48
N VAL A 119 6.56 5.25 1.71
CA VAL A 119 7.12 6.14 2.74
C VAL A 119 8.41 6.79 2.26
N SER A 120 9.29 6.01 1.62
CA SER A 120 10.54 6.53 1.04
C SER A 120 10.28 7.58 -0.05
N LEU A 121 9.32 7.33 -0.94
CA LEU A 121 8.92 8.27 -2.00
C LEU A 121 8.32 9.56 -1.41
N ALA A 122 7.48 9.45 -0.39
CA ALA A 122 6.91 10.62 0.29
C ALA A 122 8.02 11.48 0.93
N ASN A 123 8.96 10.84 1.65
CA ASN A 123 10.13 11.49 2.24
C ASN A 123 11.01 12.20 1.20
N GLU A 124 11.18 11.62 0.02
CA GLU A 124 11.91 12.26 -1.09
C GLU A 124 11.15 13.48 -1.61
N ARG A 125 9.86 13.32 -1.92
CA ARG A 125 9.08 14.30 -2.68
C ARG A 125 8.67 15.53 -1.89
N LEU A 126 8.46 15.36 -0.60
CA LEU A 126 8.06 16.41 0.34
C LEU A 126 9.25 17.00 1.10
N ARG A 127 10.47 16.52 0.85
CA ARG A 127 11.69 17.05 1.49
C ARG A 127 11.79 18.56 1.30
N GLY A 128 12.00 19.28 2.40
CA GLY A 128 12.14 20.74 2.41
C GLY A 128 10.82 21.50 2.22
N MET A 129 9.68 20.80 2.19
CA MET A 129 8.35 21.43 2.21
C MET A 129 7.82 21.45 3.65
N GLU A 130 7.03 22.47 3.99
CA GLU A 130 6.31 22.54 5.27
C GLU A 130 4.98 21.77 5.25
N VAL A 131 4.89 20.70 4.44
CA VAL A 131 3.67 19.90 4.28
C VAL A 131 3.66 18.74 5.25
N LYS A 132 2.55 18.58 5.98
CA LYS A 132 2.29 17.40 6.81
C LYS A 132 1.61 16.31 5.99
N CYS A 133 2.13 15.08 6.03
CA CYS A 133 1.54 13.94 5.33
C CYS A 133 1.08 12.91 6.36
N TYR A 134 -0.23 12.75 6.48
CA TYR A 134 -0.84 11.76 7.36
C TYR A 134 -1.25 10.53 6.55
N ILE A 135 -0.84 9.36 6.99
CA ILE A 135 -1.24 8.07 6.39
C ILE A 135 -1.72 7.17 7.50
N SER A 136 -2.97 6.72 7.43
CA SER A 136 -3.54 5.79 8.39
C SER A 136 -4.08 4.52 7.73
N PRO A 137 -4.03 3.40 8.45
CA PRO A 137 -4.60 2.13 7.99
C PRO A 137 -6.13 2.14 8.03
N GLY A 138 -6.75 1.22 7.29
CA GLY A 138 -8.19 0.91 7.35
C GLY A 138 -8.46 -0.47 7.90
N ASN A 139 -9.72 -0.87 7.92
CA ASN A 139 -10.13 -2.12 8.57
C ASN A 139 -9.57 -3.36 7.90
N ASP A 140 -9.37 -3.31 6.58
CA ASP A 140 -8.84 -4.43 5.79
C ASP A 140 -7.30 -4.51 5.84
N ASP A 141 -6.62 -3.46 6.30
CA ASP A 141 -5.17 -3.41 6.38
C ASP A 141 -4.64 -4.22 7.57
N ARG A 142 -3.65 -5.09 7.32
CA ARG A 142 -3.07 -5.94 8.38
C ARG A 142 -2.29 -5.10 9.42
N PHE A 143 -2.13 -5.60 10.64
CA PHE A 143 -1.41 -4.89 11.72
C PHE A 143 0.09 -4.74 11.44
N GLU A 144 0.67 -5.64 10.64
CA GLU A 144 2.08 -5.65 10.28
C GLU A 144 2.52 -4.33 9.63
N ILE A 145 1.60 -3.63 8.95
CA ILE A 145 1.93 -2.35 8.29
C ILE A 145 2.15 -1.21 9.27
N ASP A 146 1.66 -1.32 10.51
CA ASP A 146 1.86 -0.29 11.54
C ASP A 146 3.35 -0.11 11.82
N GLY A 147 4.14 -1.19 11.68
CA GLY A 147 5.60 -1.15 11.79
C GLY A 147 6.29 -0.28 10.72
N VAL A 148 5.72 -0.22 9.52
CA VAL A 148 6.24 0.58 8.40
C VAL A 148 5.77 2.03 8.49
N LEU A 149 4.57 2.25 9.02
CA LEU A 149 3.98 3.57 9.23
C LEU A 149 4.43 4.23 10.53
N LYS A 150 5.33 3.62 11.31
CA LYS A 150 5.85 4.25 12.52
C LYS A 150 6.42 5.63 12.19
N ASP A 151 6.22 6.58 13.10
CA ASP A 151 6.62 7.99 12.95
C ASP A 151 8.15 8.18 13.06
N ASP A 152 8.90 7.39 12.33
CA ASP A 152 10.36 7.35 12.43
C ASP A 152 11.01 8.39 11.49
N GLY A 153 10.19 9.01 10.63
CA GLY A 153 10.61 10.00 9.64
C GLY A 153 9.92 11.36 9.81
N PRO A 154 10.50 12.45 9.24
CA PRO A 154 9.98 13.80 9.43
C PRO A 154 8.71 14.11 8.61
N THR A 155 8.31 13.23 7.69
CA THR A 155 7.35 13.57 6.62
C THR A 155 6.02 12.84 6.75
N VAL A 156 6.05 11.51 6.91
CA VAL A 156 4.86 10.66 7.02
C VAL A 156 4.57 10.46 8.50
N ILE A 157 3.32 10.72 8.87
CA ILE A 157 2.83 10.65 10.24
C ILE A 157 1.65 9.68 10.25
N ASN A 158 1.65 8.72 11.17
CA ASN A 158 0.50 7.84 11.38
C ASN A 158 -0.40 8.41 12.49
N PRO A 159 -1.59 8.98 12.19
CA PRO A 159 -2.46 9.54 13.21
C PRO A 159 -3.33 8.49 13.94
N GLU A 160 -3.16 7.19 13.65
CA GLU A 160 -3.99 6.12 14.24
C GLU A 160 -4.03 6.19 15.77
N ASN A 161 -5.24 6.19 16.33
CA ASN A 161 -5.50 6.13 17.77
C ASN A 161 -4.87 7.27 18.60
N ARG A 162 -4.69 8.45 17.98
CA ARG A 162 -4.28 9.68 18.68
C ARG A 162 -4.83 10.93 18.02
N VAL A 163 -4.89 12.01 18.81
CA VAL A 163 -5.22 13.34 18.28
C VAL A 163 -3.95 13.97 17.71
N VAL A 164 -4.06 14.55 16.51
CA VAL A 164 -3.03 15.36 15.86
C VAL A 164 -3.58 16.73 15.46
N GLU A 165 -2.72 17.73 15.38
CA GLU A 165 -3.12 19.09 14.99
C GLU A 165 -2.94 19.33 13.49
N ILE A 166 -3.93 19.99 12.87
CA ILE A 166 -3.90 20.47 11.48
C ILE A 166 -4.23 21.97 11.48
N GLY A 167 -3.22 22.79 11.75
CA GLY A 167 -3.44 24.22 11.98
C GLY A 167 -4.24 24.43 13.26
N ASP A 168 -5.40 25.08 13.15
CA ASP A 168 -6.28 25.37 14.29
C ASP A 168 -7.31 24.26 14.57
N TYR A 169 -7.19 23.12 13.89
CA TYR A 169 -8.10 21.97 13.99
C TYR A 169 -7.40 20.76 14.60
N GLU A 170 -8.17 19.95 15.30
CA GLU A 170 -7.76 18.62 15.73
C GLU A 170 -8.27 17.56 14.75
N MET A 171 -7.47 16.51 14.52
CA MET A 171 -7.86 15.33 13.76
C MET A 171 -7.56 14.08 14.57
N ILE A 172 -8.51 13.14 14.58
CA ILE A 172 -8.32 11.78 15.07
C ILE A 172 -8.75 10.80 13.97
N THR A 173 -8.05 9.68 13.87
CA THR A 173 -8.45 8.58 13.00
C THR A 173 -8.41 7.26 13.76
N LEU A 174 -9.31 6.37 13.37
CA LEU A 174 -9.42 5.00 13.87
C LEU A 174 -9.67 4.11 12.66
N GLY A 175 -8.70 3.28 12.31
CA GLY A 175 -8.81 2.29 11.24
C GLY A 175 -9.69 1.09 11.61
N PHE A 176 -10.13 1.01 12.87
CA PHE A 176 -11.03 -0.04 13.33
C PHE A 176 -12.47 0.17 12.83
N ALA A 177 -13.04 -0.90 12.28
CA ALA A 177 -14.46 -0.95 11.95
C ALA A 177 -15.27 -1.70 13.02
N ASN A 178 -16.59 -1.50 13.00
CA ASN A 178 -17.53 -2.40 13.65
C ASN A 178 -17.41 -3.83 13.09
N PRO A 179 -17.96 -4.86 13.76
CA PRO A 179 -17.96 -6.23 13.25
C PRO A 179 -18.42 -6.32 11.77
N THR A 180 -17.56 -6.87 10.91
CA THR A 180 -17.83 -7.05 9.47
C THR A 180 -18.05 -8.54 9.12
N PRO A 181 -18.84 -8.85 8.07
CA PRO A 181 -18.97 -10.22 7.55
C PRO A 181 -17.62 -10.81 7.08
N TRP A 182 -16.70 -9.94 6.68
CA TRP A 182 -15.41 -10.28 6.07
C TRP A 182 -14.31 -10.62 7.08
N ARG A 183 -14.62 -10.58 8.39
CA ARG A 183 -13.64 -10.79 9.47
C ARG A 183 -12.34 -10.01 9.24
N SER A 184 -12.48 -8.73 8.85
CA SER A 184 -11.34 -7.84 8.56
C SER A 184 -10.37 -7.75 9.76
N PRO A 185 -9.06 -7.57 9.52
CA PRO A 185 -8.04 -7.53 10.58
C PRO A 185 -8.38 -6.57 11.73
N ARG A 186 -8.78 -5.33 11.42
CA ARG A 186 -9.05 -4.29 12.43
C ARG A 186 -10.55 -4.13 12.61
N ARG A 187 -11.15 -5.01 13.41
CA ARG A 187 -12.56 -4.93 13.79
C ARG A 187 -12.74 -5.02 15.29
N PHE A 188 -13.72 -4.29 15.83
CA PHE A 188 -14.14 -4.46 17.20
C PHE A 188 -14.84 -5.82 17.39
N PRO A 189 -14.75 -6.44 18.59
CA PRO A 189 -15.58 -7.58 18.93
C PRO A 189 -17.06 -7.17 18.93
N MET A 190 -17.97 -8.13 18.70
CA MET A 190 -19.39 -7.87 18.92
C MET A 190 -19.60 -7.57 20.40
N MET A 191 -20.24 -6.43 20.71
CA MET A 191 -20.68 -6.15 22.06
C MET A 191 -21.76 -7.18 22.44
N SER A 192 -21.50 -7.91 23.53
CA SER A 192 -22.41 -8.90 24.12
C SER A 192 -23.55 -8.23 24.88
#